data_AF-A0A3B3QHT8-F1
#
_entry.id   AF-A0A3B3QHT8-F1
#
_cell.length_a   1.000
_cell.length_b   1.000
_cell.length_c   1.000
_cell.angle_alpha   90.00
_cell.angle_beta   90.00
_cell.angle_gamma   90.00
#
_symmetry.space_group_name_H-M   'P 1'
#
loop_
_entity.id
_entity.type
_entity.pdbx_description
1 polymer ?
#
loop_
_entity_poly.entity_id
_entity_poly.type
_entity_poly.pdbx_seq_one_letter_code
_entity_poly.pdbx_strand_id
1 'polypeptide(L)'
;MEPPFLTAIPPTADIDECAENGGRGLCAMACHNMPGSFRCSCAYGYQLAGDGRSCVAECPAGYRKQLDGATAVGSPETHCVGR
;
A
#
# COMPACT_ATOMS: atom_id res chain seq x y z
N MET A 1 9.49 21.62 26.05
CA MET A 1 10.61 20.97 25.32
C MET A 1 10.00 19.89 24.44
N GLU A 2 9.52 20.30 23.27
CA GLU A 2 9.06 19.39 22.22
C GLU A 2 10.19 19.29 21.17
N PRO A 3 10.44 18.10 20.59
CA PRO A 3 11.68 17.81 19.87
C PRO A 3 11.78 18.50 18.48
N PRO A 4 13.00 18.81 18.00
CA PRO A 4 13.28 19.71 16.87
C PRO A 4 13.08 19.08 15.47
N PHE A 5 12.19 18.10 15.31
CA PHE A 5 12.08 17.35 14.04
C PHE A 5 10.91 17.78 13.13
N LEU A 6 10.01 18.66 13.60
CA LEU A 6 8.74 18.96 12.91
C LEU A 6 8.66 20.36 12.25
N THR A 7 9.75 21.13 12.13
CA THR A 7 9.67 22.56 11.75
C THR A 7 10.48 22.96 10.50
N ALA A 8 10.90 22.01 9.65
CA ALA A 8 11.64 22.33 8.43
C ALA A 8 10.79 22.40 7.13
N ILE A 9 9.53 21.96 7.19
CA ILE A 9 8.61 21.97 6.03
C ILE A 9 7.66 23.17 6.18
N PRO A 10 7.61 24.12 5.23
CA PRO A 10 6.64 25.21 5.28
C PRO A 10 5.20 24.65 5.26
N PRO A 11 4.22 25.32 5.91
CA PRO A 11 2.84 24.81 5.99
C PRO A 11 2.13 24.70 4.63
N THR A 12 2.69 25.31 3.60
CA THR A 12 2.23 25.25 2.21
C THR A 12 3.04 24.27 1.35
N ALA A 13 4.13 23.73 1.87
CA ALA A 13 4.88 22.68 1.20
C ALA A 13 4.31 21.33 1.59
N ASP A 14 4.05 20.56 0.55
CA ASP A 14 3.67 19.17 0.65
C ASP A 14 4.85 18.31 1.08
N ILE A 15 4.58 17.26 1.85
CA ILE A 15 5.58 16.27 2.24
C ILE A 15 5.47 15.14 1.22
N ASP A 16 6.48 14.99 0.35
CA ASP A 16 6.49 13.89 -0.61
C ASP A 16 6.80 12.56 0.08
N GLU A 17 5.77 11.88 0.59
CA GLU A 17 5.94 10.58 1.24
C GLU A 17 6.35 9.48 0.26
N CYS A 18 6.26 9.73 -1.06
CA CYS A 18 6.71 8.80 -2.09
C CYS A 18 8.21 8.89 -2.36
N ALA A 19 8.90 9.94 -1.93
CA ALA A 19 10.34 10.09 -2.14
C ALA A 19 11.17 8.97 -1.47
N GLU A 20 10.62 8.36 -0.42
CA GLU A 20 11.21 7.22 0.27
C GLU A 20 11.04 5.91 -0.51
N ASN A 21 11.79 4.88 -0.13
CA ASN A 21 11.67 3.51 -0.69
C ASN A 21 11.76 3.47 -2.23
N GLY A 22 12.57 4.34 -2.83
CA GLY A 22 12.79 4.39 -4.28
C GLY A 22 11.58 4.82 -5.09
N GLY A 23 10.73 5.72 -4.58
CA GLY A 23 9.52 6.18 -5.28
C GLY A 23 8.25 5.45 -4.85
N ARG A 24 8.35 4.50 -3.91
CA ARG A 24 7.21 3.69 -3.43
C ARG A 24 6.67 4.18 -2.11
N GLY A 25 7.41 4.99 -1.37
CA GLY A 25 7.01 5.49 -0.06
C GLY A 25 6.48 4.39 0.86
N LEU A 26 5.27 4.61 1.36
CA LEU A 26 4.52 3.69 2.22
C LEU A 26 3.69 2.64 1.46
N CYS A 27 3.75 2.62 0.13
CA CYS A 27 2.95 1.74 -0.72
C CYS A 27 3.64 0.41 -1.01
N ALA A 28 2.84 -0.66 -1.14
CA ALA A 28 3.34 -1.98 -1.50
C ALA A 28 3.83 -2.05 -2.96
N MET A 29 3.28 -1.26 -3.88
CA MET A 29 3.65 -1.28 -5.30
C MET A 29 4.02 0.09 -5.83
N ALA A 30 3.05 0.93 -6.18
CA ALA A 30 3.28 2.26 -6.73
C ALA A 30 2.67 3.35 -5.83
N CYS A 31 3.39 4.46 -5.67
CA CYS A 31 3.00 5.62 -4.87
C CYS A 31 2.81 6.83 -5.79
N HIS A 32 1.76 7.60 -5.54
CA HIS A 32 1.46 8.85 -6.22
C HIS A 32 1.38 9.95 -5.16
N ASN A 33 2.33 10.87 -5.20
CA ASN A 33 2.31 12.00 -4.28
C ASN A 33 1.18 12.96 -4.66
N MET A 34 0.41 13.44 -3.68
CA MET A 34 -0.61 14.47 -3.90
C MET A 34 -0.48 15.56 -2.83
N PRO A 35 -0.87 16.80 -3.13
CA PRO A 35 -0.80 17.87 -2.14
C PRO A 35 -1.63 17.56 -0.88
N GLY A 36 -0.95 17.42 0.26
CA GLY A 36 -1.50 17.09 1.57
C GLY A 36 -1.70 15.59 1.85
N SER A 37 -1.39 14.70 0.89
CA SER A 37 -1.52 13.25 1.06
C SER A 37 -0.94 12.46 -0.12
N PHE A 38 -0.53 11.21 0.10
CA PHE A 38 -0.21 10.29 -1.00
C PHE A 38 -1.36 9.31 -1.31
N ARG A 39 -1.33 8.71 -2.51
CA ARG A 39 -2.20 7.61 -2.89
C ARG A 39 -1.41 6.44 -3.45
N CYS A 40 -1.70 5.25 -2.96
CA CYS A 40 -1.12 4.02 -3.50
C CYS A 40 -1.93 3.47 -4.67
N SER A 41 -1.23 2.84 -5.61
CA SER A 41 -1.83 2.12 -6.73
C SER A 41 -1.15 0.76 -6.90
N CYS A 42 -1.93 -0.22 -7.36
CA CYS A 42 -1.48 -1.59 -7.55
C CYS A 42 -1.39 -1.90 -9.05
N ALA A 43 -0.50 -2.83 -9.41
CA ALA A 43 -0.37 -3.30 -10.78
C ALA A 43 -1.59 -4.12 -11.21
N TYR A 44 -1.71 -4.39 -12.51
CA TYR A 44 -2.78 -5.23 -13.06
C TYR A 44 -2.83 -6.59 -12.35
N GLY A 45 -4.03 -7.03 -11.97
CA GLY A 45 -4.26 -8.25 -11.19
C GLY A 45 -4.21 -8.08 -9.66
N TYR A 46 -3.88 -6.87 -9.18
CA TYR A 46 -3.87 -6.55 -7.76
C TYR A 46 -4.84 -5.40 -7.46
N GLN A 47 -5.47 -5.46 -6.29
CA GLN A 47 -6.30 -4.40 -5.76
C GLN A 47 -5.70 -3.81 -4.50
N LEU A 48 -5.97 -2.52 -4.29
CA LEU A 48 -5.58 -1.84 -3.07
C LEU A 48 -6.40 -2.39 -1.91
N ALA A 49 -5.72 -2.90 -0.89
CA ALA A 49 -6.34 -3.41 0.31
C ALA A 49 -6.97 -2.28 1.14
N GLY A 50 -7.79 -2.66 2.14
CA GLY A 50 -8.53 -1.70 2.97
C GLY A 50 -7.65 -0.76 3.80
N ASP A 51 -6.36 -1.08 3.98
CA ASP A 51 -5.37 -0.19 4.60
C ASP A 51 -4.85 0.91 3.66
N GLY A 52 -5.24 0.88 2.38
CA GLY A 52 -4.90 1.91 1.40
C GLY A 52 -3.44 1.91 0.95
N ARG A 53 -2.63 0.91 1.36
CA ARG A 53 -1.19 0.84 1.11
C ARG A 53 -0.75 -0.50 0.54
N SER A 54 -1.35 -1.58 1.01
CA SER A 54 -1.06 -2.95 0.60
C SER A 54 -1.79 -3.31 -0.68
N CYS A 55 -1.16 -4.13 -1.51
CA CYS A 55 -1.74 -4.65 -2.73
C CYS A 55 -2.02 -6.14 -2.56
N VAL A 56 -3.29 -6.55 -2.72
CA VAL A 56 -3.71 -7.95 -2.64
C VAL A 56 -4.06 -8.43 -4.04
N ALA A 57 -3.58 -9.62 -4.41
CA ALA A 57 -3.98 -10.22 -5.68
C ALA A 57 -5.47 -10.53 -5.60
N GLU A 58 -6.26 -10.01 -6.54
CA GLU A 58 -7.66 -10.40 -6.64
C GLU A 58 -7.75 -11.73 -7.41
N CYS A 59 -8.55 -12.65 -6.89
CA CYS A 59 -8.80 -13.90 -7.58
C CYS A 59 -9.59 -13.64 -8.88
N PRO A 60 -9.17 -14.22 -10.02
CA PRO A 60 -9.91 -14.10 -11.27
C PRO A 60 -11.34 -14.65 -11.11
N ALA A 61 -12.25 -14.20 -11.99
CA ALA A 61 -13.64 -14.61 -11.96
C ALA A 61 -13.77 -16.15 -11.95
N GLY A 62 -14.44 -16.68 -10.91
CA GLY A 62 -14.61 -18.14 -10.70
C GLY A 62 -13.74 -18.76 -9.61
N TYR A 63 -12.82 -17.98 -9.02
CA TYR A 63 -11.95 -18.44 -7.94
C TYR A 63 -12.33 -17.77 -6.61
N ARG A 64 -12.31 -18.54 -5.51
CA ARG A 64 -12.56 -18.03 -4.15
C ARG A 64 -11.25 -17.93 -3.38
N LYS A 65 -11.10 -16.85 -2.59
CA LYS A 65 -10.06 -16.73 -1.57
C LYS A 65 -10.37 -17.71 -0.45
N GLN A 66 -9.58 -18.78 -0.31
CA GLN A 66 -9.76 -19.69 0.82
C GLN A 66 -8.89 -19.21 1.98
N LEU A 67 -9.56 -18.81 3.05
CA LEU A 67 -8.96 -18.41 4.33
C LEU A 67 -8.67 -19.68 5.13
N ASP A 68 -7.81 -20.57 4.62
CA ASP A 68 -7.43 -21.72 5.45
C ASP A 68 -6.62 -21.18 6.64
N GLY A 69 -7.24 -21.23 7.82
CA GLY A 69 -6.78 -20.54 9.01
C GLY A 69 -5.36 -20.92 9.42
N ALA A 70 -4.56 -19.90 9.76
CA ALA A 70 -3.17 -19.93 10.23
C ALA A 70 -2.13 -20.18 9.12
N THR A 71 -1.44 -19.16 8.63
CA THR A 71 -0.30 -18.61 9.39
C THR A 71 -0.07 -17.14 9.03
N ALA A 72 0.01 -16.30 10.05
CA ALA A 72 0.44 -14.92 9.92
C ALA A 72 1.90 -14.85 9.45
N VAL A 73 2.22 -13.74 8.76
CA VAL A 73 3.55 -13.29 8.29
C VAL A 73 3.84 -13.60 6.82
N GLY A 74 3.42 -12.67 5.96
CA GLY A 74 4.34 -12.11 4.96
C GLY A 74 4.50 -12.82 3.61
N SER A 75 3.48 -13.45 3.04
CA SER A 75 3.54 -13.90 1.64
C SER A 75 2.30 -13.52 0.81
N PRO A 76 2.47 -12.87 -0.35
CA PRO A 76 1.42 -12.26 -1.19
C PRO A 76 0.67 -13.27 -2.05
N GLU A 77 0.47 -14.49 -1.58
CA GLU A 77 -0.12 -15.55 -2.38
C GLU A 77 -1.58 -15.68 -1.97
N THR A 78 -2.43 -14.81 -2.50
CA THR A 78 -3.88 -15.02 -2.44
C THR A 78 -4.14 -16.41 -3.03
N HIS A 79 -4.42 -17.39 -2.17
CA HIS A 79 -4.69 -18.75 -2.61
C HIS A 79 -6.07 -18.78 -3.25
N CYS A 80 -6.08 -18.58 -4.56
CA CYS A 80 -7.25 -18.61 -5.41
C CYS A 80 -7.53 -20.05 -5.79
N VAL A 81 -8.54 -20.65 -5.17
CA VAL A 81 -9.03 -21.97 -5.55
C VAL A 81 -10.25 -21.80 -6.45
N GLY A 82 -10.21 -22.42 -7.62
CA GLY A 82 -11.38 -22.54 -8.49
C GLY A 82 -12.48 -23.33 -7.80
N ARG A 83 -13.69 -23.30 -8.35
CA ARG A 83 -14.70 -24.29 -7.97
C ARG A 83 -14.25 -25.71 -8.27
#